data_AF-A0A4S8QXW7-F1
#
_entry.id   AF-A0A4S8QXW7-F1
#
_cell.length_a   1.000
_cell.length_b   1.000
_cell.length_c   1.000
_cell.angle_alpha   90.00
_cell.angle_beta   90.00
_cell.angle_gamma   90.00
#
_symmetry.space_group_name_H-M   'P 1'
#
loop_
_entity.id
_entity.type
_entity.pdbx_description
1 polymer ?
#
loop_
_entity_poly.entity_id
_entity_poly.type
_entity_poly.pdbx_seq_one_letter_code
_entity_poly.pdbx_strand_id
1 'polypeptide(L)'
;MEPNTGSIMENIESQLPFDNPNLHIRRETEESTGYKGIRGRPCCFRRLYDRVFPRKTAERTVTFHNTNDLTQLATENNLLKLKIDSLFQEREQASSQNGALSQQLENFTRQNNELSIRCEKLQHNMNICSYQGKSCEAAAEKALKDLNTTNGLLQVNNDELPKLEHEYNTVVMDQESQGQKYQNLSENFETQKRQNLTLSDELATSNNLGSNCVDLRQRLEALEEEVGYHKQKAMRFRTIIQKSNAPMEINEVVIAEEFEWLREEIYRIIHRSYRMRRVHPVRQNPTLQIAETYLYNLFGFGLDEFELENAVRACVFGHLDKSLLFKGFFGLGDMDESLGMEPGLRNFESMLNENHPDQNIEIAEWRTATMKCAKLLQPVNPSRPPGPYIHVARELMWLLNPLLEHSRNETDQLMGRWQALCKKALELTMKLRNYKEVYRCEIPLPGDVLKDDEIDIQSEIHSENCKKYAELNGRTIAYALSGALVRYSVEEPEKKVVLVKPWVVTHVHPDESK
;
A
#
# COMPACT_ATOMS: atom_id res chain seq x y z
N MET A 1 -29.35 -54.71 -25.47
CA MET A 1 -30.12 -54.02 -24.42
C MET A 1 -29.12 -53.18 -23.64
N GLU A 2 -29.00 -51.92 -24.06
CA GLU A 2 -28.21 -50.88 -23.39
C GLU A 2 -29.12 -50.13 -22.43
N PRO A 3 -28.61 -49.63 -21.29
CA PRO A 3 -29.10 -48.41 -20.70
C PRO A 3 -28.14 -47.26 -21.04
N ASN A 4 -28.72 -46.40 -21.85
CA ASN A 4 -28.38 -45.02 -22.13
C ASN A 4 -28.42 -44.18 -20.84
N THR A 5 -27.31 -43.52 -20.46
CA THR A 5 -27.34 -42.33 -19.60
C THR A 5 -26.33 -41.33 -20.14
N GLY A 6 -26.87 -40.37 -20.89
CA GLY A 6 -26.14 -39.23 -21.40
C GLY A 6 -25.71 -38.30 -20.27
N SER A 7 -24.47 -37.83 -20.37
CA SER A 7 -24.01 -36.61 -19.72
C SER A 7 -23.63 -35.64 -20.84
N ILE A 8 -24.48 -34.63 -20.99
CA ILE A 8 -24.31 -33.50 -21.90
C ILE A 8 -23.17 -32.64 -21.33
N MET A 9 -22.01 -32.65 -21.97
CA MET A 9 -21.01 -31.59 -21.82
C MET A 9 -21.40 -30.45 -22.76
N GLU A 10 -21.99 -29.39 -22.20
CA GLU A 10 -22.09 -28.10 -22.87
C GLU A 10 -20.67 -27.51 -22.97
N ASN A 11 -20.10 -27.58 -24.16
CA ASN A 11 -18.97 -26.76 -24.57
C ASN A 11 -19.44 -25.30 -24.65
N ILE A 12 -19.06 -24.47 -23.67
CA ILE A 12 -19.07 -23.02 -23.82
C ILE A 12 -17.72 -22.63 -24.41
N GLU A 13 -17.59 -22.82 -25.73
CA GLU A 13 -16.65 -22.04 -26.54
C GLU A 13 -17.20 -20.61 -26.60
N SER A 14 -16.62 -19.70 -25.81
CA SER A 14 -16.87 -18.27 -25.99
C SER A 14 -16.16 -17.79 -27.27
N GLN A 15 -16.86 -17.91 -28.39
CA GLN A 15 -16.57 -17.12 -29.59
C GLN A 15 -16.92 -15.66 -29.30
N LEU A 16 -15.91 -14.82 -29.14
CA LEU A 16 -16.07 -13.36 -29.21
C LEU A 16 -15.84 -12.91 -30.66
N PRO A 17 -16.81 -12.24 -31.30
CA PRO A 17 -16.68 -11.76 -32.66
C PRO A 17 -16.24 -10.29 -32.64
N PHE A 18 -14.99 -9.99 -32.99
CA PHE A 18 -14.61 -8.67 -33.50
C PHE A 18 -13.39 -8.78 -34.43
N ASP A 19 -13.59 -9.42 -35.57
CA ASP A 19 -12.90 -9.00 -36.79
C ASP A 19 -13.64 -7.79 -37.35
N ASN A 20 -13.05 -6.60 -37.21
CA ASN A 20 -13.35 -5.48 -38.08
C ASN A 20 -12.07 -5.14 -38.87
N PRO A 21 -11.89 -5.72 -40.07
CA PRO A 21 -10.73 -5.47 -40.90
C PRO A 21 -11.03 -4.27 -41.80
N ASN A 22 -11.10 -3.06 -41.24
CA ASN A 22 -11.14 -1.83 -42.05
C ASN A 22 -10.82 -0.61 -41.19
N LEU A 23 -9.52 -0.42 -40.91
CA LEU A 23 -8.95 0.91 -40.69
C LEU A 23 -7.50 0.86 -41.21
N HIS A 24 -7.39 0.74 -42.53
CA HIS A 24 -6.19 1.17 -43.24
C HIS A 24 -6.01 2.67 -43.00
N ILE A 25 -5.17 3.04 -42.02
CA ILE A 25 -4.50 4.33 -42.06
C ILE A 25 -3.47 4.22 -43.17
N ARG A 26 -3.94 4.54 -44.38
CA ARG A 26 -3.12 4.77 -45.55
C ARG A 26 -2.17 5.91 -45.20
N ARG A 27 -0.88 5.60 -45.03
CA ARG A 27 0.18 6.59 -45.20
C ARG A 27 0.16 6.99 -46.67
N GLU A 28 -0.53 8.07 -46.99
CA GLU A 28 -0.22 8.83 -48.20
C GLU A 28 1.05 9.61 -47.90
N THR A 29 2.18 8.99 -48.22
CA THR A 29 3.38 9.72 -48.62
C THR A 29 3.04 10.47 -49.90
N GLU A 30 2.64 11.72 -49.78
CA GLU A 30 2.71 12.64 -50.91
C GLU A 30 4.19 12.96 -51.15
N GLU A 31 4.71 12.29 -52.17
CA GLU A 31 5.93 12.69 -52.85
C GLU A 31 5.81 14.13 -53.33
N SER A 32 6.89 14.87 -53.08
CA SER A 32 7.23 16.14 -53.70
C SER A 32 7.02 16.07 -55.23
N THR A 33 5.92 16.62 -55.71
CA THR A 33 5.76 16.96 -57.12
C THR A 33 5.73 18.47 -57.29
N GLY A 34 6.86 18.99 -57.75
CA GLY A 34 6.89 20.03 -58.79
C GLY A 34 6.15 21.32 -58.47
N TYR A 35 6.93 22.28 -57.97
CA TYR A 35 6.81 23.70 -58.27
C TYR A 35 6.26 23.94 -59.70
N LYS A 36 5.00 24.36 -59.84
CA LYS A 36 4.49 25.04 -61.03
C LYS A 36 3.23 25.83 -60.72
N GLY A 37 3.32 27.15 -60.89
CA GLY A 37 2.16 27.99 -61.18
C GLY A 37 1.65 28.85 -60.03
N ILE A 38 2.36 29.94 -59.77
CA ILE A 38 1.75 31.14 -59.16
C ILE A 38 0.67 31.64 -60.13
N ARG A 39 -0.60 31.32 -59.87
CA ARG A 39 -1.75 32.07 -60.39
C ARG A 39 -2.44 32.74 -59.21
N GLY A 40 -2.40 34.07 -59.25
CA GLY A 40 -2.79 34.95 -58.16
C GLY A 40 -4.20 34.69 -57.64
N ARG A 41 -4.30 34.42 -56.35
CA ARG A 41 -5.54 34.68 -55.61
C ARG A 41 -5.74 36.20 -55.54
N PRO A 42 -6.97 36.71 -55.76
CA PRO A 42 -7.23 38.13 -55.64
C PRO A 42 -7.13 38.53 -54.18
N CYS A 43 -6.12 39.34 -53.84
CA CYS A 43 -5.99 39.92 -52.50
C CYS A 43 -7.25 40.74 -52.17
N CYS A 44 -8.03 40.24 -51.21
CA CYS A 44 -9.18 40.93 -50.61
C CYS A 44 -8.79 42.31 -50.05
N PHE A 45 -7.50 42.52 -49.76
CA PHE A 45 -6.92 43.78 -49.33
C PHE A 45 -6.90 44.89 -50.40
N ARG A 46 -6.94 44.56 -51.70
CA ARG A 46 -6.91 45.59 -52.75
C ARG A 46 -8.24 46.35 -52.87
N ARG A 47 -9.37 45.70 -52.54
CA ARG A 47 -10.70 46.35 -52.51
C ARG A 47 -10.90 47.28 -51.31
N LEU A 48 -10.16 47.10 -50.21
CA LEU A 48 -10.20 48.01 -49.07
C LEU A 48 -9.37 49.27 -49.34
N TYR A 49 -8.21 49.14 -49.99
CA TYR A 49 -7.38 50.29 -50.38
C TYR A 49 -8.07 51.21 -51.41
N ASP A 50 -8.77 50.64 -52.40
CA ASP A 50 -9.48 51.42 -53.43
C ASP A 50 -10.76 52.11 -52.90
N ARG A 51 -11.27 51.74 -51.71
CA ARG A 51 -12.42 52.39 -51.06
C ARG A 51 -12.04 53.55 -50.14
N VAL A 52 -10.81 53.56 -49.62
CA VAL A 52 -10.35 54.55 -48.62
C VAL A 52 -9.61 55.71 -49.26
N PHE A 53 -8.96 55.50 -50.42
CA PHE A 53 -8.30 56.57 -51.16
C PHE A 53 -8.96 56.76 -52.52
N PRO A 54 -9.85 57.76 -52.70
CA PRO A 54 -10.38 58.07 -54.01
C PRO A 54 -9.22 58.42 -54.95
N ARG A 55 -9.21 57.81 -56.14
CA ARG A 55 -8.28 58.16 -57.23
C ARG A 55 -8.28 59.68 -57.38
N LYS A 56 -7.07 60.28 -57.42
CA LYS A 56 -6.84 61.69 -57.74
C LYS A 56 -7.67 62.09 -58.97
N THR A 57 -8.85 62.64 -58.72
CA THR A 57 -9.58 63.42 -59.72
C THR A 57 -8.84 64.73 -59.87
N ALA A 58 -8.65 65.14 -61.12
CA ALA A 58 -7.94 66.34 -61.54
C ALA A 58 -8.29 67.55 -60.65
N GLU A 59 -7.24 68.34 -60.38
CA GLU A 59 -7.24 69.58 -59.60
C GLU A 59 -8.46 70.46 -59.89
N ARG A 60 -9.52 70.27 -59.12
CA ARG A 60 -10.56 71.28 -58.93
C ARG A 60 -10.17 72.04 -57.68
N THR A 61 -9.61 73.23 -57.88
CA THR A 61 -9.45 74.25 -56.83
C THR A 61 -10.84 74.55 -56.27
N VAL A 62 -11.18 73.91 -55.15
CA VAL A 62 -12.36 74.27 -54.36
C VAL A 62 -12.02 75.57 -53.66
N THR A 63 -12.57 76.68 -54.13
CA THR A 63 -12.52 77.96 -53.42
C THR A 63 -13.45 77.88 -52.22
N PHE A 64 -12.86 77.73 -51.03
CA PHE A 64 -13.57 77.83 -49.76
C PHE A 64 -14.08 79.27 -49.59
N HIS A 65 -15.38 79.47 -49.79
CA HIS A 65 -16.00 80.79 -49.62
C HIS A 65 -16.51 81.04 -48.18
N ASN A 66 -16.31 80.09 -47.26
CA ASN A 66 -16.81 80.22 -45.90
C ASN A 66 -15.86 79.57 -44.87
N THR A 67 -15.59 80.26 -43.77
CA THR A 67 -14.74 79.77 -42.65
C THR A 67 -15.31 78.53 -41.97
N ASN A 68 -16.62 78.28 -42.10
CA ASN A 68 -17.30 77.10 -41.57
C ASN A 68 -16.83 75.78 -42.22
N ASP A 69 -16.46 75.78 -43.51
CA ASP A 69 -16.06 74.56 -44.22
C ASP A 69 -14.69 74.04 -43.74
N LEU A 70 -13.79 74.97 -43.37
CA LEU A 70 -12.48 74.63 -42.81
C LEU A 70 -12.59 74.04 -41.41
N THR A 71 -13.49 74.56 -40.58
CA THR A 71 -13.74 73.99 -39.24
C THR A 71 -14.37 72.60 -39.31
N GLN A 72 -15.26 72.36 -40.28
CA GLN A 72 -15.83 71.03 -40.51
C GLN A 72 -14.74 70.03 -40.94
N LEU A 73 -13.91 70.38 -41.93
CA LEU A 73 -12.79 69.55 -42.37
C LEU A 73 -11.79 69.25 -41.25
N ALA A 74 -11.49 70.24 -40.40
CA ALA A 74 -10.60 70.04 -39.25
C ALA A 74 -11.21 69.04 -38.24
N THR A 75 -12.52 69.11 -38.00
CA THR A 75 -13.24 68.20 -37.11
C THR A 75 -13.27 66.78 -37.67
N GLU A 76 -13.57 66.62 -38.96
CA GLU A 76 -13.55 65.32 -39.64
C GLU A 76 -12.15 64.71 -39.65
N ASN A 77 -11.10 65.50 -39.85
CA ASN A 77 -9.72 65.02 -39.82
C ASN A 77 -9.31 64.56 -38.41
N ASN A 78 -9.71 65.30 -37.36
CA ASN A 78 -9.49 64.89 -35.97
C ASN A 78 -10.22 63.58 -35.64
N LEU A 79 -11.47 63.42 -36.11
CA LEU A 79 -12.23 62.19 -35.92
C LEU A 79 -11.59 61.01 -36.67
N LEU A 80 -11.09 61.25 -37.88
CA LEU A 80 -10.40 60.23 -38.67
C LEU A 80 -9.08 59.80 -38.01
N LYS A 81 -8.34 60.75 -37.43
CA LYS A 81 -7.12 60.49 -36.67
C LYS A 81 -7.40 59.62 -35.44
N LEU A 82 -8.41 59.99 -34.64
CA LEU A 82 -8.83 59.17 -33.48
C LEU A 82 -9.23 57.75 -33.89
N LYS A 83 -9.94 57.61 -35.02
CA LYS A 83 -10.33 56.30 -35.54
C LYS A 83 -9.13 55.47 -36.00
N ILE A 84 -8.13 56.10 -36.63
CA ILE A 84 -6.88 55.44 -37.03
C ILE A 84 -6.10 54.98 -35.80
N ASP A 85 -5.96 55.84 -34.79
CA ASP A 85 -5.24 55.52 -33.54
C ASP A 85 -5.92 54.35 -32.80
N SER A 86 -7.26 54.34 -32.73
CA SER A 86 -8.04 53.22 -32.17
C SER A 86 -7.80 51.91 -32.92
N LEU A 87 -7.75 51.93 -34.26
CA LEU A 87 -7.48 50.74 -35.07
C LEU A 87 -6.04 50.22 -34.88
N PHE A 88 -5.06 51.11 -34.68
CA PHE A 88 -3.69 50.70 -34.35
C PHE A 88 -3.64 50.03 -32.97
N GLN A 89 -4.34 50.58 -31.98
CA GLN A 89 -4.41 49.99 -30.63
C GLN A 89 -5.08 48.60 -30.65
N GLU A 90 -6.21 48.45 -31.37
CA GLU A 90 -6.87 47.15 -31.54
C GLU A 90 -5.94 46.13 -32.22
N ARG A 91 -5.16 46.55 -33.23
CA ARG A 91 -4.19 45.70 -33.90
C ARG A 91 -3.06 45.26 -32.99
N GLU A 92 -2.52 46.16 -32.16
CA GLU A 92 -1.48 45.83 -31.18
C GLU A 92 -1.98 44.86 -30.11
N GLN A 93 -3.22 45.06 -29.64
CA GLN A 93 -3.87 44.14 -28.71
C GLN A 93 -4.06 42.75 -29.34
N ALA A 94 -4.56 42.68 -30.57
CA ALA A 94 -4.71 41.42 -31.30
C ALA A 94 -3.37 40.73 -31.56
N SER A 95 -2.31 41.50 -31.88
CA SER A 95 -0.95 40.97 -32.03
C SER A 95 -0.41 40.38 -30.72
N SER A 96 -0.67 41.04 -29.60
CA SER A 96 -0.25 40.58 -28.27
C SER A 96 -1.00 39.31 -27.87
N GLN A 97 -2.32 39.25 -28.14
CA GLN A 97 -3.13 38.04 -27.91
C GLN A 97 -2.66 36.86 -28.78
N ASN A 98 -2.37 37.09 -30.05
CA ASN A 98 -1.81 36.06 -30.94
C ASN A 98 -0.44 35.56 -30.46
N GLY A 99 0.41 36.46 -29.93
CA GLY A 99 1.67 36.09 -29.30
C GLY A 99 1.49 35.15 -28.10
N ALA A 100 0.56 35.49 -27.20
CA ALA A 100 0.24 34.67 -26.04
C ALA A 100 -0.33 33.28 -26.44
N LEU A 101 -1.24 33.24 -27.43
CA LEU A 101 -1.79 31.99 -27.96
C LEU A 101 -0.70 31.12 -28.60
N SER A 102 0.24 31.73 -29.34
CA SER A 102 1.37 30.99 -29.94
C SER A 102 2.27 30.36 -28.87
N GLN A 103 2.54 31.07 -27.77
CA GLN A 103 3.32 30.53 -26.65
C GLN A 103 2.57 29.41 -25.92
N GLN A 104 1.25 29.56 -25.72
CA GLN A 104 0.43 28.49 -25.15
C GLN A 104 0.45 27.24 -26.03
N LEU A 105 0.32 27.38 -27.35
CA LEU A 105 0.37 26.25 -28.29
C LEU A 105 1.73 25.54 -28.26
N GLU A 106 2.84 26.27 -28.16
CA GLU A 106 4.17 25.69 -28.01
C GLU A 106 4.32 24.91 -26.71
N ASN A 107 3.80 25.45 -25.60
CA ASN A 107 3.80 24.78 -24.31
C ASN A 107 2.96 23.48 -24.34
N PHE A 108 1.76 23.51 -24.95
CA PHE A 108 0.94 22.31 -25.13
C PHE A 108 1.63 21.26 -26.01
N THR A 109 2.30 21.69 -27.09
CA THR A 109 3.06 20.79 -27.95
C THR A 109 4.20 20.12 -27.19
N ARG A 110 4.91 20.87 -26.34
CA ARG A 110 5.97 20.34 -25.47
C ARG A 110 5.44 19.32 -24.48
N GLN A 111 4.31 19.63 -23.82
CA GLN A 111 3.65 18.71 -22.88
C GLN A 111 3.17 17.43 -23.57
N ASN A 112 2.60 17.52 -24.77
CA ASN A 112 2.19 16.35 -25.55
C ASN A 112 3.38 15.46 -25.94
N ASN A 113 4.51 16.05 -26.32
CA ASN A 113 5.72 15.29 -26.62
C ASN A 113 6.24 14.56 -25.36
N GLU A 114 6.23 15.21 -24.20
CA GLU A 114 6.62 14.60 -22.94
C GLU A 114 5.68 13.43 -22.55
N LEU A 115 4.37 13.61 -22.71
CA LEU A 115 3.38 12.56 -22.51
C LEU A 115 3.61 11.38 -23.46
N SER A 116 3.90 11.64 -24.74
CA SER A 116 4.21 10.59 -25.73
C SER A 116 5.41 9.75 -25.29
N ILE A 117 6.50 10.39 -24.84
CA ILE A 117 7.69 9.70 -24.33
C ILE A 117 7.36 8.86 -23.09
N ARG A 118 6.52 9.37 -22.18
CA ARG A 118 6.09 8.61 -21.00
C ARG A 118 5.24 7.39 -21.37
N CYS A 119 4.34 7.52 -22.36
CA CYS A 119 3.53 6.41 -22.87
C CYS A 119 4.40 5.32 -23.50
N GLU A 120 5.39 5.69 -24.33
CA GLU A 120 6.34 4.73 -24.92
C GLU A 120 7.14 3.98 -23.84
N LYS A 121 7.59 4.69 -22.80
CA LYS A 121 8.29 4.07 -21.66
C LYS A 121 7.39 3.11 -20.88
N LEU A 122 6.13 3.48 -20.65
CA LEU A 122 5.15 2.60 -20.00
C LEU A 122 4.88 1.35 -20.83
N GLN A 123 4.70 1.50 -22.15
CA GLN A 123 4.51 0.37 -23.06
C GLN A 123 5.71 -0.59 -23.02
N HIS A 124 6.93 -0.05 -23.01
CA HIS A 124 8.15 -0.85 -22.87
C HIS A 124 8.18 -1.62 -21.54
N ASN A 125 7.84 -0.97 -20.42
CA ASN A 125 7.79 -1.62 -19.12
C ASN A 125 6.70 -2.71 -19.05
N MET A 126 5.52 -2.47 -19.63
CA MET A 126 4.46 -3.49 -19.72
C MET A 126 4.94 -4.72 -20.49
N ASN A 127 5.69 -4.52 -21.59
CA ASN A 127 6.28 -5.63 -22.34
C ASN A 127 7.29 -6.40 -21.48
N ILE A 128 8.17 -5.72 -20.73
CA ILE A 128 9.11 -6.38 -19.80
C ILE A 128 8.35 -7.22 -18.76
N CYS A 129 7.32 -6.66 -18.12
CA CYS A 129 6.51 -7.39 -17.15
C CYS A 129 5.82 -8.61 -17.77
N SER A 130 5.32 -8.50 -19.00
CA SER A 130 4.74 -9.63 -19.75
C SER A 130 5.76 -10.75 -19.98
N TYR A 131 6.99 -10.42 -20.38
CA TYR A 131 8.07 -11.40 -20.53
C TYR A 131 8.46 -12.05 -19.20
N GLN A 132 8.56 -11.27 -18.12
CA GLN A 132 8.84 -11.80 -16.79
C GLN A 132 7.72 -12.73 -16.31
N GLY A 133 6.46 -12.36 -16.53
CA GLY A 133 5.30 -13.19 -16.22
C GLY A 133 5.38 -14.57 -16.87
N LYS A 134 5.64 -14.61 -18.19
CA LYS A 134 5.84 -15.88 -18.93
C LYS A 134 7.03 -16.69 -18.41
N SER A 135 8.12 -16.04 -18.03
CA SER A 135 9.28 -16.72 -17.44
C SER A 135 8.97 -17.31 -16.07
N CYS A 136 8.20 -16.61 -15.23
CA CYS A 136 7.76 -17.10 -13.93
C CYS A 136 6.76 -18.27 -14.08
N GLU A 137 5.83 -18.17 -15.03
CA GLU A 137 4.88 -19.23 -15.35
C GLU A 137 5.61 -20.52 -15.78
N ALA A 138 6.56 -20.42 -16.71
CA ALA A 138 7.38 -21.56 -17.13
C ALA A 138 8.22 -22.16 -15.97
N ALA A 139 8.72 -21.31 -15.06
CA ALA A 139 9.45 -21.78 -13.87
C ALA A 139 8.52 -22.51 -12.88
N ALA A 140 7.29 -22.02 -12.71
CA ALA A 140 6.28 -22.64 -11.86
C ALA A 140 5.81 -23.99 -12.42
N GLU A 141 5.55 -24.08 -13.73
CA GLU A 141 5.23 -25.33 -14.41
C GLU A 141 6.33 -26.38 -14.25
N LYS A 142 7.60 -25.96 -14.38
CA LYS A 142 8.75 -26.83 -14.15
C LYS A 142 8.81 -27.32 -12.69
N ALA A 143 8.65 -26.41 -11.72
CA ALA A 143 8.66 -26.76 -10.30
C ALA A 143 7.52 -27.75 -9.95
N LEU A 144 6.34 -27.59 -10.54
CA LEU A 144 5.21 -28.49 -10.36
C LEU A 144 5.52 -29.89 -10.93
N LYS A 145 6.16 -29.95 -12.11
CA LYS A 145 6.60 -31.21 -12.71
C LYS A 145 7.67 -31.91 -11.86
N ASP A 146 8.61 -31.16 -11.32
CA ASP A 146 9.65 -31.68 -10.42
C ASP A 146 9.01 -32.23 -9.13
N LEU A 147 8.06 -31.50 -8.53
CA LEU A 147 7.30 -31.94 -7.35
C LEU A 147 6.52 -33.24 -7.60
N ASN A 148 5.83 -33.35 -8.73
CA ASN A 148 5.11 -34.56 -9.10
C ASN A 148 6.07 -35.75 -9.26
N THR A 149 7.27 -35.52 -9.80
CA THR A 149 8.32 -36.54 -9.92
C THR A 149 8.81 -36.98 -8.54
N THR A 150 9.06 -36.04 -7.62
CA THR A 150 9.47 -36.33 -6.25
C THR A 150 8.38 -37.08 -5.47
N ASN A 151 7.11 -36.72 -5.63
CA ASN A 151 6.00 -37.45 -5.02
C ASN A 151 5.91 -38.89 -5.53
N GLY A 152 6.14 -39.11 -6.83
CA GLY A 152 6.26 -40.46 -7.39
C GLY A 152 7.38 -41.29 -6.74
N LEU A 153 8.56 -40.69 -6.52
CA LEU A 153 9.67 -41.35 -5.82
C LEU A 153 9.36 -41.63 -4.35
N LEU A 154 8.73 -40.69 -3.65
CA LEU A 154 8.30 -40.88 -2.25
C LEU A 154 7.29 -42.01 -2.13
N GLN A 155 6.37 -42.14 -3.09
CA GLN A 155 5.41 -43.23 -3.10
C GLN A 155 6.10 -44.58 -3.29
N VAL A 156 7.06 -44.68 -4.22
CA VAL A 156 7.89 -45.90 -4.37
C VAL A 156 8.64 -46.23 -3.08
N ASN A 157 9.26 -45.25 -2.43
CA ASN A 157 9.96 -45.47 -1.15
C ASN A 157 9.00 -45.91 -0.03
N ASN A 158 7.79 -45.33 0.02
CA ASN A 158 6.76 -45.74 0.97
C ASN A 158 6.25 -47.16 0.70
N ASP A 159 6.28 -47.64 -0.55
CA ASP A 159 5.94 -49.03 -0.88
C ASP A 159 7.10 -50.01 -0.55
N GLU A 160 8.35 -49.54 -0.52
CA GLU A 160 9.52 -50.32 -0.11
C GLU A 160 9.71 -50.42 1.41
N LEU A 161 9.32 -49.39 2.16
CA LEU A 161 9.44 -49.32 3.62
C LEU A 161 8.78 -50.52 4.35
N PRO A 162 7.55 -50.94 4.01
CA PRO A 162 6.93 -52.13 4.60
C PRO A 162 7.67 -53.43 4.26
N LYS A 163 8.33 -53.51 3.10
CA LYS A 163 9.14 -54.68 2.72
C LYS A 163 10.39 -54.77 3.58
N LEU A 164 11.08 -53.64 3.76
CA LEU A 164 12.23 -53.51 4.65
C LEU A 164 11.86 -53.76 6.11
N GLU A 165 10.70 -53.27 6.56
CA GLU A 165 10.20 -53.53 7.91
C GLU A 165 9.87 -55.00 8.11
N HIS A 166 9.27 -55.67 7.10
CA HIS A 166 9.05 -57.11 7.15
C HIS A 166 10.37 -57.90 7.18
N GLU A 167 11.35 -57.51 6.36
CA GLU A 167 12.67 -58.14 6.32
C GLU A 167 13.42 -57.94 7.65
N TYR A 168 13.38 -56.73 8.22
CA TYR A 168 13.90 -56.43 9.55
C TYR A 168 13.24 -57.28 10.64
N ASN A 169 11.91 -57.34 10.67
CA ASN A 169 11.17 -58.16 11.63
C ASN A 169 11.51 -59.65 11.49
N THR A 170 11.79 -60.12 10.28
CA THR A 170 12.25 -61.50 10.03
C THR A 170 13.66 -61.72 10.60
N VAL A 171 14.57 -60.78 10.38
CA VAL A 171 15.94 -60.81 10.95
C VAL A 171 15.90 -60.74 12.48
N VAL A 172 15.03 -59.92 13.07
CA VAL A 172 14.84 -59.82 14.53
C VAL A 172 14.31 -61.12 15.08
N MET A 173 13.31 -61.74 14.47
CA MET A 173 12.81 -63.06 14.88
C MET A 173 13.88 -64.15 14.78
N ASP A 174 14.71 -64.13 13.74
CA ASP A 174 15.85 -65.04 13.60
C ASP A 174 16.92 -64.78 14.67
N GLN A 175 17.19 -63.52 14.99
CA GLN A 175 18.09 -63.10 16.09
C GLN A 175 17.54 -63.48 17.46
N GLU A 176 16.23 -63.39 17.68
CA GLU A 176 15.59 -63.85 18.92
C GLU A 176 15.64 -65.37 19.04
N SER A 177 15.46 -66.12 17.93
CA SER A 177 15.64 -67.57 17.92
C SER A 177 17.10 -67.96 18.17
N GLN A 178 18.06 -67.21 17.59
CA GLN A 178 19.48 -67.35 17.91
C GLN A 178 19.77 -66.95 19.35
N GLY A 179 19.13 -65.89 19.85
CA GLY A 179 19.22 -65.40 21.22
C GLY A 179 18.76 -66.47 22.21
N GLN A 180 17.64 -67.15 21.93
CA GLN A 180 17.19 -68.32 22.69
C GLN A 180 18.18 -69.49 22.59
N LYS A 181 18.77 -69.75 21.41
CA LYS A 181 19.86 -70.74 21.30
C LYS A 181 21.08 -70.35 22.13
N TYR A 182 21.46 -69.07 22.12
CA TYR A 182 22.55 -68.52 22.93
C TYR A 182 22.20 -68.52 24.42
N GLN A 183 20.93 -68.36 24.79
CA GLN A 183 20.45 -68.42 26.15
C GLN A 183 20.43 -69.86 26.67
N ASN A 184 20.03 -70.83 25.83
CA ASN A 184 20.19 -72.25 26.12
C ASN A 184 21.67 -72.68 26.18
N LEU A 185 22.51 -72.15 25.29
CA LEU A 185 23.96 -72.32 25.34
C LEU A 185 24.56 -71.64 26.56
N SER A 186 24.05 -70.48 26.97
CA SER A 186 24.46 -69.72 28.15
C SER A 186 23.99 -70.39 29.42
N GLU A 187 22.82 -71.03 29.44
CA GLU A 187 22.37 -71.85 30.55
C GLU A 187 23.28 -73.07 30.66
N ASN A 188 23.57 -73.76 29.54
CA ASN A 188 24.59 -74.81 29.51
C ASN A 188 25.97 -74.32 29.97
N PHE A 189 26.37 -73.12 29.52
CA PHE A 189 27.59 -72.46 29.93
C PHE A 189 27.54 -72.04 31.39
N GLU A 190 26.39 -71.69 31.96
CA GLU A 190 26.20 -71.37 33.38
C GLU A 190 26.20 -72.64 34.24
N THR A 191 25.71 -73.77 33.72
CA THR A 191 25.93 -75.09 34.33
C THR A 191 27.42 -75.45 34.31
N GLN A 192 28.11 -75.15 33.20
CA GLN A 192 29.56 -75.31 33.06
C GLN A 192 30.34 -74.25 33.85
N LYS A 193 29.77 -73.07 34.08
CA LYS A 193 30.33 -71.97 34.88
C LYS A 193 30.10 -72.23 36.35
N ARG A 194 29.02 -72.89 36.78
CA ARG A 194 28.91 -73.42 38.15
C ARG A 194 29.96 -74.50 38.39
N GLN A 195 30.36 -75.24 37.35
CA GLN A 195 31.53 -76.12 37.41
C GLN A 195 32.85 -75.33 37.44
N ASN A 196 32.98 -74.25 36.67
CA ASN A 196 34.16 -73.36 36.64
C ASN A 196 34.20 -72.29 37.76
N LEU A 197 33.14 -72.02 38.50
CA LEU A 197 33.06 -71.11 39.66
C LEU A 197 33.62 -71.79 40.91
N THR A 198 33.85 -73.10 40.83
CA THR A 198 34.79 -73.82 41.69
C THR A 198 36.26 -73.59 41.29
N LEU A 199 36.51 -73.00 40.11
CA LEU A 199 37.85 -72.77 39.50
C LEU A 199 38.15 -71.29 39.22
N SER A 200 37.21 -70.37 39.46
CA SER A 200 37.30 -68.95 39.08
C SER A 200 36.99 -68.04 40.26
N ASP A 201 37.45 -68.45 41.45
CA ASP A 201 37.85 -67.53 42.51
C ASP A 201 39.22 -66.86 42.20
N GLU A 202 39.82 -67.12 41.03
CA GLU A 202 41.20 -66.71 40.70
C GLU A 202 41.38 -65.48 39.80
N LEU A 203 40.35 -64.83 39.23
CA LEU A 203 40.62 -63.67 38.37
C LEU A 203 39.69 -62.47 38.55
N ALA A 204 40.10 -61.66 39.52
CA ALA A 204 40.02 -60.21 39.60
C ALA A 204 39.53 -59.43 38.36
N THR A 205 38.51 -58.61 38.62
CA THR A 205 38.43 -57.16 38.32
C THR A 205 39.36 -56.58 37.25
N SER A 206 38.78 -55.86 36.29
CA SER A 206 39.47 -54.74 35.64
C SER A 206 38.48 -53.67 35.17
N ASN A 207 38.56 -52.50 35.82
CA ASN A 207 38.03 -51.22 35.37
C ASN A 207 39.13 -50.46 34.63
N ASN A 208 38.80 -49.71 33.57
CA ASN A 208 39.18 -48.30 33.39
C ASN A 208 38.85 -47.75 31.98
N LEU A 209 37.91 -46.80 31.89
CA LEU A 209 37.76 -45.87 30.76
C LEU A 209 37.07 -44.58 31.25
N GLY A 210 37.72 -43.87 32.18
CA GLY A 210 37.12 -42.79 32.97
C GLY A 210 37.24 -41.35 32.43
N SER A 211 38.05 -41.08 31.40
CA SER A 211 38.39 -39.69 31.04
C SER A 211 37.48 -39.07 29.96
N ASN A 212 37.15 -39.80 28.88
CA ASN A 212 36.24 -39.29 27.82
C ASN A 212 34.76 -39.31 28.22
N CYS A 213 34.42 -40.04 29.29
CA CYS A 213 33.05 -40.19 29.76
C CYS A 213 32.54 -38.93 30.49
N VAL A 214 33.43 -38.13 31.09
CA VAL A 214 33.04 -36.96 31.88
C VAL A 214 32.63 -35.79 30.99
N ASP A 215 33.40 -35.48 29.93
CA ASP A 215 33.08 -34.37 29.00
C ASP A 215 31.81 -34.68 28.17
N LEU A 216 31.65 -35.93 27.73
CA LEU A 216 30.43 -36.37 27.06
C LEU A 216 29.22 -36.33 28.00
N ARG A 217 29.38 -36.75 29.26
CA ARG A 217 28.29 -36.69 30.25
C ARG A 217 27.87 -35.26 30.54
N GLN A 218 28.82 -34.32 30.68
CA GLN A 218 28.51 -32.90 30.88
C GLN A 218 27.78 -32.29 29.67
N ARG A 219 28.19 -32.63 28.44
CA ARG A 219 27.47 -32.18 27.23
C ARG A 219 26.08 -32.80 27.12
N LEU A 220 25.94 -34.06 27.52
CA LEU A 220 24.67 -34.78 27.50
C LEU A 220 23.71 -34.20 28.54
N GLU A 221 24.18 -33.90 29.75
CA GLU A 221 23.44 -33.18 30.79
C GLU A 221 23.02 -31.78 30.32
N ALA A 222 23.92 -31.00 29.70
CA ALA A 222 23.59 -29.69 29.14
C ALA A 222 22.54 -29.76 28.01
N LEU A 223 22.65 -30.76 27.12
CA LEU A 223 21.65 -31.01 26.08
C LEU A 223 20.31 -31.47 26.65
N GLU A 224 20.32 -32.30 27.70
CA GLU A 224 19.11 -32.73 28.40
C GLU A 224 18.40 -31.56 29.10
N GLU A 225 19.16 -30.65 29.72
CA GLU A 225 18.64 -29.40 30.28
C GLU A 225 18.04 -28.50 29.19
N GLU A 226 18.72 -28.34 28.06
CA GLU A 226 18.24 -27.55 26.92
C GLU A 226 16.96 -28.16 26.32
N VAL A 227 16.93 -29.48 26.10
CA VAL A 227 15.73 -30.21 25.65
C VAL A 227 14.59 -30.10 26.67
N GLY A 228 14.90 -30.18 27.97
CA GLY A 228 13.95 -29.99 29.05
C GLY A 228 13.32 -28.59 29.02
N TYR A 229 14.15 -27.56 28.87
CA TYR A 229 13.73 -26.17 28.72
C TYR A 229 12.82 -25.97 27.51
N HIS A 230 13.20 -26.49 26.33
CA HIS A 230 12.39 -26.39 25.12
C HIS A 230 11.08 -27.18 25.22
N LYS A 231 11.08 -28.38 25.81
CA LYS A 231 9.85 -29.15 26.08
C LYS A 231 8.91 -28.38 27.00
N GLN A 232 9.43 -27.74 28.05
CA GLN A 232 8.62 -26.93 28.96
C GLN A 232 8.04 -25.70 28.25
N LYS A 233 8.82 -25.03 27.40
CA LYS A 233 8.37 -23.91 26.57
C LYS A 233 7.26 -24.34 25.59
N ALA A 234 7.43 -25.48 24.92
CA ALA A 234 6.43 -26.08 24.03
C ALA A 234 5.13 -26.45 24.77
N MET A 235 5.22 -27.03 25.97
CA MET A 235 4.05 -27.33 26.80
C MET A 235 3.30 -26.06 27.22
N ARG A 236 4.02 -24.97 27.56
CA ARG A 236 3.40 -23.67 27.84
C ARG A 236 2.65 -23.13 26.62
N PHE A 237 3.25 -23.20 25.42
CA PHE A 237 2.58 -22.78 24.18
C PHE A 237 1.31 -23.59 23.89
N ARG A 238 1.38 -24.93 23.99
CA ARG A 238 0.18 -25.78 23.83
C ARG A 238 -0.90 -25.42 24.83
N THR A 239 -0.53 -25.16 26.08
CA THR A 239 -1.47 -24.74 27.12
C THR A 239 -2.14 -23.41 26.78
N ILE A 240 -1.39 -22.43 26.25
CA ILE A 240 -1.93 -21.13 25.84
C ILE A 240 -2.93 -21.29 24.69
N ILE A 241 -2.58 -22.12 23.69
CA ILE A 241 -3.44 -22.40 22.55
C ILE A 241 -4.71 -23.13 22.99
N GLN A 242 -4.60 -24.07 23.93
CA GLN A 242 -5.73 -24.88 24.42
C GLN A 242 -6.62 -24.16 25.46
N LYS A 243 -6.10 -23.17 26.19
CA LYS A 243 -6.81 -22.49 27.30
C LYS A 243 -7.13 -21.01 27.01
N SER A 244 -7.05 -20.54 25.77
CA SER A 244 -7.14 -19.11 25.45
C SER A 244 -8.51 -18.46 25.75
N ASN A 245 -9.52 -19.22 26.18
CA ASN A 245 -10.94 -18.84 26.29
C ASN A 245 -11.31 -17.81 27.37
N ALA A 246 -10.39 -17.27 28.16
CA ALA A 246 -10.74 -16.21 29.11
C ALA A 246 -10.78 -14.85 28.40
N PRO A 247 -11.95 -14.20 28.27
CA PRO A 247 -12.05 -12.86 27.69
C PRO A 247 -11.27 -11.89 28.56
N MET A 248 -10.37 -11.12 27.96
CA MET A 248 -9.80 -9.96 28.65
C MET A 248 -10.87 -8.87 28.66
N GLU A 249 -11.26 -8.42 29.85
CA GLU A 249 -12.26 -7.36 30.00
C GLU A 249 -11.75 -6.08 29.32
N ILE A 250 -12.56 -5.56 28.39
CA ILE A 250 -12.18 -4.45 27.53
C ILE A 250 -12.64 -3.16 28.19
N ASN A 251 -11.71 -2.23 28.38
CA ASN A 251 -12.07 -0.85 28.70
C ASN A 251 -12.13 -0.03 27.41
N GLU A 252 -13.32 0.00 26.79
CA GLU A 252 -13.57 0.74 25.54
C GLU A 252 -13.26 2.24 25.68
N VAL A 253 -13.44 2.81 26.88
CA VAL A 253 -13.13 4.23 27.15
C VAL A 253 -11.64 4.49 26.99
N VAL A 254 -10.79 3.63 27.55
CA VAL A 254 -9.32 3.77 27.42
C VAL A 254 -8.88 3.60 25.97
N ILE A 255 -9.52 2.71 25.22
CA ILE A 255 -9.23 2.51 23.78
C ILE A 255 -9.60 3.77 22.99
N ALA A 256 -10.78 4.34 23.25
CA ALA A 256 -11.22 5.58 22.63
C ALA A 256 -10.26 6.74 22.97
N GLU A 257 -9.92 6.94 24.24
CA GLU A 257 -8.97 7.97 24.70
C GLU A 257 -7.58 7.83 24.04
N GLU A 258 -7.06 6.61 23.92
CA GLU A 258 -5.78 6.36 23.24
C GLU A 258 -5.83 6.73 21.75
N PHE A 259 -6.94 6.42 21.06
CA PHE A 259 -7.12 6.78 19.66
C PHE A 259 -7.33 8.29 19.47
N GLU A 260 -8.10 8.93 20.34
CA GLU A 260 -8.28 10.39 20.36
C GLU A 260 -6.96 11.12 20.60
N TRP A 261 -6.13 10.60 21.51
CA TRP A 261 -4.80 11.16 21.76
C TRP A 261 -3.93 11.15 20.50
N LEU A 262 -4.00 10.10 19.66
CA LEU A 262 -3.24 10.02 18.41
C LEU A 262 -3.62 11.14 17.44
N ARG A 263 -4.92 11.35 17.19
CA ARG A 263 -5.39 12.41 16.27
C ARG A 263 -5.04 13.81 16.79
N GLU A 264 -5.17 14.03 18.09
CA GLU A 264 -4.79 15.29 18.75
C GLU A 264 -3.27 15.54 18.68
N GLU A 265 -2.47 14.50 18.86
CA GLU A 265 -1.02 14.64 18.80
C GLU A 265 -0.52 14.90 17.37
N ILE A 266 -1.15 14.31 16.35
CA ILE A 266 -0.90 14.70 14.94
C ILE A 266 -1.19 16.18 14.75
N TYR A 267 -2.35 16.66 15.17
CA TYR A 267 -2.70 18.08 15.09
C TYR A 267 -1.65 18.96 15.79
N ARG A 268 -1.29 18.64 17.04
CA ARG A 268 -0.30 19.39 17.82
C ARG A 268 1.10 19.38 17.19
N ILE A 269 1.50 18.30 16.54
CA ILE A 269 2.78 18.22 15.84
C ILE A 269 2.73 19.10 14.58
N ILE A 270 1.71 18.94 13.74
CA ILE A 270 1.58 19.69 12.49
C ILE A 270 1.49 21.19 12.75
N HIS A 271 0.55 21.60 13.61
CA HIS A 271 0.28 23.02 13.88
C HIS A 271 1.48 23.75 14.53
N ARG A 272 2.23 23.08 15.41
CA ARG A 272 3.35 23.72 16.14
C ARG A 272 4.68 23.62 15.41
N SER A 273 4.90 22.56 14.64
CA SER A 273 6.24 22.21 14.14
C SER A 273 6.42 22.43 12.64
N TYR A 274 5.37 22.74 11.90
CA TYR A 274 5.43 22.89 10.44
C TYR A 274 4.74 24.19 10.01
N ARG A 275 5.29 24.84 8.97
CA ARG A 275 4.62 25.97 8.31
C ARG A 275 4.15 25.57 6.94
N MET A 276 2.89 25.88 6.65
CA MET A 276 2.25 25.56 5.38
C MET A 276 2.62 26.59 4.29
N ARG A 277 3.91 26.88 4.16
CA ARG A 277 4.45 27.68 3.05
C ARG A 277 4.56 26.79 1.82
N ARG A 278 4.32 27.37 0.63
CA ARG A 278 4.52 26.67 -0.65
C ARG A 278 5.99 26.38 -0.89
N VAL A 279 6.48 25.29 -0.33
CA VAL A 279 7.80 24.74 -0.59
C VAL A 279 7.61 23.55 -1.53
N HIS A 280 8.38 23.50 -2.61
CA HIS A 280 8.34 22.36 -3.52
C HIS A 280 9.11 21.21 -2.86
N PRO A 281 8.45 20.11 -2.43
CA PRO A 281 9.15 18.96 -1.88
C PRO A 281 10.09 18.39 -2.95
N VAL A 282 11.35 18.14 -2.57
CA VAL A 282 12.32 17.49 -3.46
C VAL A 282 12.05 15.98 -3.40
N ARG A 283 11.70 15.38 -4.55
CA ARG A 283 11.55 13.92 -4.69
C ARG A 283 12.86 13.24 -4.39
N GLN A 284 12.88 12.38 -3.36
CA GLN A 284 14.12 11.69 -2.99
C GLN A 284 13.91 10.23 -2.57
N ASN A 285 12.71 9.81 -2.15
CA ASN A 285 12.53 8.44 -1.66
C ASN A 285 11.56 7.60 -2.53
N PRO A 286 12.06 6.54 -3.22
CA PRO A 286 11.22 5.64 -4.02
C PRO A 286 10.10 4.97 -3.23
N THR A 287 10.30 4.64 -1.95
CA THR A 287 9.27 3.96 -1.14
C THR A 287 8.10 4.88 -0.78
N LEU A 288 8.34 6.20 -0.77
CA LEU A 288 7.35 7.22 -0.43
C LEU A 288 6.79 7.94 -1.65
N GLN A 289 7.10 7.50 -2.87
CA GLN A 289 6.78 8.24 -4.09
C GLN A 289 5.29 8.62 -4.22
N ILE A 290 4.38 7.73 -3.79
CA ILE A 290 2.93 8.00 -3.82
C ILE A 290 2.57 9.10 -2.81
N ALA A 291 3.08 9.00 -1.58
CA ALA A 291 2.83 9.99 -0.53
C ALA A 291 3.47 11.34 -0.86
N GLU A 292 4.71 11.36 -1.36
CA GLU A 292 5.40 12.56 -1.84
C GLU A 292 4.63 13.22 -3.00
N THR A 293 4.11 12.42 -3.94
CA THR A 293 3.33 12.94 -5.08
C THR A 293 1.98 13.49 -4.62
N TYR A 294 1.31 12.83 -3.69
CA TYR A 294 0.08 13.32 -3.09
C TYR A 294 0.32 14.66 -2.38
N LEU A 295 1.33 14.72 -1.51
CA LEU A 295 1.72 15.95 -0.81
C LEU A 295 2.05 17.06 -1.81
N TYR A 296 2.86 16.79 -2.84
CA TYR A 296 3.17 17.75 -3.90
C TYR A 296 1.91 18.31 -4.59
N ASN A 297 0.96 17.44 -4.90
CA ASN A 297 -0.29 17.85 -5.55
C ASN A 297 -1.13 18.75 -4.64
N LEU A 298 -1.12 18.55 -3.32
CA LEU A 298 -1.83 19.42 -2.37
C LEU A 298 -1.39 20.88 -2.49
N PHE A 299 -0.08 21.12 -2.63
CA PHE A 299 0.46 22.48 -2.83
C PHE A 299 0.12 23.07 -4.21
N GLY A 300 -0.20 22.21 -5.19
CA GLY A 300 -0.62 22.61 -6.54
C GLY A 300 -2.08 23.05 -6.64
N PHE A 301 -2.93 22.70 -5.67
CA PHE A 301 -4.37 23.01 -5.70
C PHE A 301 -4.72 24.43 -5.27
N GLY A 302 -3.75 25.24 -4.85
CA GLY A 302 -4.00 26.64 -4.49
C GLY A 302 -4.70 26.84 -3.15
N LEU A 303 -4.73 25.81 -2.30
CA LEU A 303 -5.30 25.83 -0.95
C LEU A 303 -4.71 26.96 -0.08
N ASP A 304 -5.52 27.47 0.84
CA ASP A 304 -5.03 28.39 1.86
C ASP A 304 -4.20 27.67 2.95
N GLU A 305 -3.62 28.43 3.88
CA GLU A 305 -2.73 27.88 4.92
C GLU A 305 -3.44 26.87 5.83
N PHE A 306 -4.70 27.13 6.17
CA PHE A 306 -5.51 26.32 7.07
C PHE A 306 -6.01 25.04 6.39
N GLU A 307 -6.50 25.15 5.15
CA GLU A 307 -6.89 24.01 4.32
C GLU A 307 -5.70 23.08 4.05
N LEU A 308 -4.53 23.65 3.80
CA LEU A 308 -3.30 22.90 3.60
C LEU A 308 -2.85 22.19 4.89
N GLU A 309 -2.97 22.85 6.05
CA GLU A 309 -2.70 22.24 7.35
C GLU A 309 -3.58 20.99 7.56
N ASN A 310 -4.88 21.13 7.29
CA ASN A 310 -5.85 20.04 7.36
C ASN A 310 -5.54 18.91 6.38
N ALA A 311 -5.18 19.22 5.13
CA ALA A 311 -4.81 18.21 4.16
C ALA A 311 -3.51 17.46 4.55
N VAL A 312 -2.54 18.14 5.15
CA VAL A 312 -1.32 17.51 5.70
C VAL A 312 -1.65 16.61 6.89
N ARG A 313 -2.54 17.03 7.79
CA ARG A 313 -3.03 16.18 8.90
C ARG A 313 -3.66 14.89 8.37
N ALA A 314 -4.55 15.00 7.39
CA ALA A 314 -5.17 13.85 6.73
C ALA A 314 -4.12 12.91 6.10
N CYS A 315 -3.11 13.49 5.43
CA CYS A 315 -2.02 12.73 4.83
C CYS A 315 -1.22 11.93 5.88
N VAL A 316 -0.86 12.56 7.00
CA VAL A 316 -0.15 11.91 8.11
C VAL A 316 -0.99 10.79 8.72
N PHE A 317 -2.25 11.05 9.02
CA PHE A 317 -3.15 10.05 9.59
C PHE A 317 -3.28 8.85 8.63
N GLY A 318 -3.50 9.11 7.33
CA GLY A 318 -3.54 8.05 6.31
C GLY A 318 -2.25 7.24 6.21
N HIS A 319 -1.07 7.88 6.37
CA HIS A 319 0.20 7.16 6.41
C HIS A 319 0.32 6.29 7.67
N LEU A 320 -0.11 6.78 8.84
CA LEU A 320 -0.15 6.00 10.07
C LEU A 320 -1.12 4.83 9.99
N ASP A 321 -2.30 5.02 9.41
CA ASP A 321 -3.27 3.95 9.17
C ASP A 321 -2.71 2.87 8.24
N LYS A 322 -2.12 3.30 7.12
CA LYS A 322 -1.51 2.38 6.16
C LYS A 322 -0.28 1.64 6.71
N SER A 323 0.43 2.21 7.69
CA SER A 323 1.74 1.66 8.11
C SER A 323 1.69 0.97 9.48
N LEU A 324 0.86 1.44 10.40
CA LEU A 324 0.85 1.03 11.81
C LEU A 324 -0.53 0.64 12.33
N LEU A 325 -1.55 1.49 12.13
CA LEU A 325 -2.86 1.25 12.74
C LEU A 325 -3.54 0.03 12.10
N PHE A 326 -4.10 -0.84 12.95
CA PHE A 326 -4.90 -2.01 12.53
C PHE A 326 -4.18 -3.00 11.61
N LYS A 327 -2.85 -2.89 11.45
CA LYS A 327 -2.06 -3.85 10.69
C LYS A 327 -1.81 -5.13 11.47
N GLY A 328 -1.57 -6.21 10.72
CA GLY A 328 -1.20 -7.52 11.24
C GLY A 328 0.18 -7.51 11.89
N PHE A 329 0.27 -6.94 13.10
CA PHE A 329 1.45 -6.94 13.95
C PHE A 329 1.25 -7.90 15.12
N PHE A 330 2.28 -8.69 15.40
CA PHE A 330 2.37 -9.62 16.52
C PHE A 330 3.49 -9.27 17.51
N GLY A 331 4.31 -8.26 17.16
CA GLY A 331 5.40 -7.80 18.02
C GLY A 331 6.62 -8.71 17.97
N LEU A 332 6.79 -9.49 16.91
CA LEU A 332 7.98 -10.32 16.68
C LEU A 332 9.00 -9.66 15.77
N GLY A 333 8.75 -8.46 15.26
CA GLY A 333 9.61 -7.79 14.26
C GLY A 333 11.10 -7.70 14.61
N ASP A 334 11.47 -7.61 15.90
CA ASP A 334 12.88 -7.54 16.33
C ASP A 334 13.58 -8.91 16.37
N MET A 335 12.81 -9.99 16.50
CA MET A 335 13.30 -11.36 16.43
C MET A 335 13.52 -11.82 14.99
N ASP A 336 13.09 -10.99 14.02
CA ASP A 336 12.68 -11.45 12.71
C ASP A 336 13.55 -11.03 11.52
N GLU A 337 14.64 -10.28 11.76
CA GLU A 337 15.56 -9.89 10.67
C GLU A 337 16.14 -11.12 9.92
N SER A 338 16.05 -12.34 10.46
CA SER A 338 16.50 -13.59 9.82
C SER A 338 15.44 -14.68 9.61
N LEU A 339 14.24 -14.61 10.21
CA LEU A 339 13.31 -15.75 10.30
C LEU A 339 11.99 -15.58 9.53
N GLY A 340 11.61 -14.36 9.14
CA GLY A 340 10.38 -14.06 8.40
C GLY A 340 9.06 -14.45 9.09
N MET A 341 9.05 -14.65 10.40
CA MET A 341 7.89 -14.99 11.22
C MET A 341 6.80 -13.92 11.20
N GLU A 342 7.12 -12.64 11.38
CA GLU A 342 6.12 -11.58 11.43
C GLU A 342 5.41 -11.42 10.07
N PRO A 343 6.11 -11.33 8.92
CA PRO A 343 5.49 -11.41 7.60
C PRO A 343 4.73 -12.72 7.37
N GLY A 344 5.27 -13.86 7.82
CA GLY A 344 4.63 -15.17 7.66
C GLY A 344 3.28 -15.26 8.38
N LEU A 345 3.23 -14.82 9.65
CA LEU A 345 1.99 -14.77 10.44
C LEU A 345 0.99 -13.79 9.83
N ARG A 346 1.45 -12.63 9.35
CA ARG A 346 0.59 -11.67 8.66
C ARG A 346 -0.01 -12.24 7.39
N ASN A 347 0.79 -12.91 6.56
CA ASN A 347 0.32 -13.52 5.31
C ASN A 347 -0.65 -14.67 5.60
N PHE A 348 -0.39 -15.47 6.62
CA PHE A 348 -1.29 -16.52 7.06
C PHE A 348 -2.64 -15.97 7.51
N GLU A 349 -2.65 -14.89 8.30
CA GLU A 349 -3.88 -14.21 8.69
C GLU A 349 -4.63 -13.64 7.49
N SER A 350 -3.95 -13.00 6.54
CA SER A 350 -4.57 -12.50 5.31
C SER A 350 -5.24 -13.65 4.55
N MET A 351 -4.54 -14.77 4.38
CA MET A 351 -5.05 -15.98 3.73
C MET A 351 -6.26 -16.57 4.46
N LEU A 352 -6.28 -16.52 5.81
CA LEU A 352 -7.46 -16.93 6.58
C LEU A 352 -8.65 -16.01 6.34
N ASN A 353 -8.45 -14.68 6.34
CA ASN A 353 -9.54 -13.74 6.06
C ASN A 353 -10.08 -13.88 4.63
N GLU A 354 -9.21 -14.17 3.65
CA GLU A 354 -9.61 -14.34 2.25
C GLU A 354 -10.38 -15.65 2.01
N ASN A 355 -9.93 -16.76 2.60
CA ASN A 355 -10.56 -18.07 2.39
C ASN A 355 -11.76 -18.32 3.31
N HIS A 356 -11.82 -17.65 4.46
CA HIS A 356 -12.84 -17.88 5.48
C HIS A 356 -13.36 -16.55 6.08
N PRO A 357 -14.01 -15.69 5.26
CA PRO A 357 -14.48 -14.37 5.70
C PRO A 357 -15.51 -14.43 6.84
N ASP A 358 -16.21 -15.55 6.98
CA ASP A 358 -17.25 -15.76 8.01
C ASP A 358 -16.67 -16.26 9.35
N GLN A 359 -15.41 -16.70 9.39
CA GLN A 359 -14.74 -17.28 10.58
C GLN A 359 -14.08 -16.22 11.47
N ASN A 360 -14.81 -15.13 11.73
CA ASN A 360 -14.27 -14.01 12.52
C ASN A 360 -13.92 -14.43 13.97
N ILE A 361 -14.63 -15.42 14.51
CA ILE A 361 -14.40 -15.96 15.87
C ILE A 361 -13.04 -16.67 15.93
N GLU A 362 -12.83 -17.62 15.02
CA GLU A 362 -11.64 -18.46 14.95
C GLU A 362 -10.41 -17.62 14.62
N ILE A 363 -10.54 -16.63 13.73
CA ILE A 363 -9.47 -15.69 13.40
C ILE A 363 -9.11 -14.85 14.64
N ALA A 364 -10.09 -14.38 15.42
CA ALA A 364 -9.83 -13.63 16.64
C ALA A 364 -9.16 -14.48 17.74
N GLU A 365 -9.58 -15.73 17.90
CA GLU A 365 -8.97 -16.69 18.82
C GLU A 365 -7.53 -17.00 18.41
N TRP A 366 -7.28 -17.21 17.12
CA TRP A 366 -5.96 -17.40 16.56
C TRP A 366 -5.07 -16.17 16.79
N ARG A 367 -5.57 -14.95 16.53
CA ARG A 367 -4.85 -13.69 16.80
C ARG A 367 -4.44 -13.62 18.27
N THR A 368 -5.40 -13.82 19.17
CA THR A 368 -5.19 -13.74 20.63
C THR A 368 -4.17 -14.78 21.10
N ALA A 369 -4.27 -16.02 20.64
CA ALA A 369 -3.30 -17.07 20.96
C ALA A 369 -1.91 -16.74 20.42
N THR A 370 -1.82 -16.27 19.17
CA THR A 370 -0.56 -15.89 18.52
C THR A 370 0.11 -14.73 19.25
N MET A 371 -0.63 -13.70 19.65
CA MET A 371 -0.11 -12.59 20.44
C MET A 371 0.41 -13.04 21.82
N LYS A 372 -0.31 -13.92 22.52
CA LYS A 372 0.12 -14.51 23.80
C LYS A 372 1.43 -15.30 23.62
N CYS A 373 1.54 -16.07 22.55
CA CYS A 373 2.77 -16.79 22.21
C CYS A 373 3.91 -15.83 21.87
N ALA A 374 3.65 -14.79 21.07
CA ALA A 374 4.64 -13.80 20.68
C ALA A 374 5.23 -13.08 21.89
N LYS A 375 4.40 -12.71 22.87
CA LYS A 375 4.84 -12.10 24.13
C LYS A 375 5.82 -12.98 24.93
N LEU A 376 5.70 -14.31 24.84
CA LEU A 376 6.65 -15.24 25.47
C LEU A 376 7.93 -15.47 24.68
N LEU A 377 7.91 -15.15 23.38
CA LEU A 377 9.08 -15.22 22.51
C LEU A 377 9.92 -13.94 22.61
N GLN A 378 9.29 -12.80 22.90
CA GLN A 378 10.00 -11.55 23.12
C GLN A 378 11.03 -11.69 24.26
N PRO A 379 12.27 -11.20 24.04
CA PRO A 379 13.26 -11.16 25.11
C PRO A 379 12.79 -10.25 26.25
N VAL A 380 13.09 -10.63 27.49
CA VAL A 380 12.69 -9.88 28.70
C VAL A 380 13.25 -8.45 28.68
N ASN A 381 14.42 -8.26 28.07
CA ASN A 381 15.04 -6.97 27.82
C ASN A 381 15.42 -6.91 26.34
N PRO A 382 14.53 -6.44 25.45
CA PRO A 382 14.90 -6.26 24.05
C PRO A 382 16.01 -5.22 23.98
N SER A 383 17.15 -5.62 23.42
CA SER A 383 18.33 -4.76 23.23
C SER A 383 18.07 -3.63 22.22
N ARG A 384 16.98 -3.71 21.46
CA ARG A 384 16.55 -2.71 20.48
C ARG A 384 15.04 -2.49 20.60
N PRO A 385 14.54 -1.24 20.56
CA PRO A 385 13.10 -0.99 20.50
C PRO A 385 12.50 -1.50 19.17
N PRO A 386 11.20 -1.81 19.12
CA PRO A 386 10.53 -2.32 17.91
C PRO A 386 10.84 -1.49 16.66
N GLY A 387 11.39 -2.14 15.63
CA GLY A 387 11.80 -1.49 14.39
C GLY A 387 10.72 -0.69 13.61
N PRO A 388 9.45 -1.15 13.52
CA PRO A 388 8.48 -0.56 12.59
C PRO A 388 8.13 0.90 12.89
N TYR A 389 7.90 1.25 14.16
CA TYR A 389 7.45 2.60 14.52
C TYR A 389 8.56 3.64 14.32
N ILE A 390 9.83 3.27 14.52
CA ILE A 390 10.99 4.15 14.27
C ILE A 390 11.10 4.42 12.77
N HIS A 391 10.91 3.40 11.94
CA HIS A 391 10.94 3.53 10.49
C HIS A 391 9.84 4.50 10.01
N VAL A 392 8.59 4.27 10.43
CA VAL A 392 7.45 5.13 10.05
C VAL A 392 7.63 6.57 10.56
N ALA A 393 8.16 6.77 11.78
CA ALA A 393 8.49 8.10 12.28
C ALA A 393 9.51 8.83 11.41
N ARG A 394 10.55 8.12 10.92
CA ARG A 394 11.53 8.69 9.98
C ARG A 394 10.89 9.03 8.64
N GLU A 395 10.02 8.18 8.12
CA GLU A 395 9.30 8.43 6.88
C GLU A 395 8.41 9.67 6.97
N LEU A 396 7.66 9.83 8.07
CA LEU A 396 6.83 11.01 8.31
C LEU A 396 7.68 12.28 8.41
N MET A 397 8.78 12.22 9.17
CA MET A 397 9.70 13.35 9.26
C MET A 397 10.30 13.70 7.89
N TRP A 398 10.69 12.69 7.11
CA TRP A 398 11.22 12.89 5.76
C TRP A 398 10.19 13.53 4.83
N LEU A 399 8.97 12.97 4.81
CA LEU A 399 7.85 13.43 3.98
C LEU A 399 7.54 14.90 4.24
N LEU A 400 7.58 15.32 5.50
CA LEU A 400 7.24 16.67 5.93
C LEU A 400 8.46 17.60 6.07
N ASN A 401 9.69 17.10 5.87
CA ASN A 401 10.91 17.88 5.98
C ASN A 401 10.89 19.20 5.16
N PRO A 402 10.29 19.25 3.95
CA PRO A 402 10.18 20.49 3.18
C PRO A 402 9.37 21.60 3.88
N LEU A 403 8.56 21.26 4.88
CA LEU A 403 7.69 22.20 5.61
C LEU A 403 8.26 22.58 6.99
N LEU A 404 9.44 22.06 7.32
CA LEU A 404 10.07 22.19 8.63
C LEU A 404 10.75 23.57 8.78
N GLU A 405 10.50 24.27 9.88
CA GLU A 405 11.09 25.61 10.15
C GLU A 405 12.22 25.57 11.21
N HIS A 406 12.63 24.38 11.65
CA HIS A 406 13.33 24.21 12.93
C HIS A 406 14.86 24.16 12.84
N SER A 407 15.50 24.59 13.94
CA SER A 407 16.93 24.37 14.19
C SER A 407 17.22 22.89 14.51
N ARG A 408 18.49 22.47 14.39
CA ARG A 408 18.89 21.05 14.56
C ARG A 408 18.45 20.43 15.89
N ASN A 409 18.48 21.20 16.99
CA ASN A 409 18.08 20.70 18.32
C ASN A 409 16.56 20.46 18.43
N GLU A 410 15.76 21.25 17.73
CA GLU A 410 14.31 21.10 17.70
C GLU A 410 13.89 19.95 16.79
N THR A 411 14.68 19.65 15.74
CA THR A 411 14.51 18.45 14.92
C THR A 411 14.60 17.17 15.75
N ASP A 412 15.56 17.05 16.68
CA ASP A 412 15.68 15.86 17.53
C ASP A 412 14.48 15.69 18.47
N GLN A 413 13.98 16.78 19.05
CA GLN A 413 12.76 16.75 19.88
C GLN A 413 11.53 16.34 19.06
N LEU A 414 11.41 16.87 17.84
CA LEU A 414 10.34 16.52 16.92
C LEU A 414 10.41 15.04 16.51
N MET A 415 11.62 14.51 16.23
CA MET A 415 11.81 13.08 15.99
C MET A 415 11.31 12.26 17.19
N GLY A 416 11.63 12.70 18.42
CA GLY A 416 11.14 12.08 19.64
C GLY A 416 9.61 12.05 19.73
N ARG A 417 8.94 13.13 19.35
CA ARG A 417 7.46 13.19 19.30
C ARG A 417 6.88 12.28 18.24
N TRP A 418 7.44 12.25 17.02
CA TRP A 418 7.02 11.31 15.98
C TRP A 418 7.20 9.86 16.41
N GLN A 419 8.33 9.53 17.03
CA GLN A 419 8.57 8.18 17.56
C GLN A 419 7.58 7.82 18.67
N ALA A 420 7.27 8.75 19.58
CA ALA A 420 6.27 8.53 20.62
C ALA A 420 4.87 8.30 20.04
N LEU A 421 4.46 9.11 19.06
CA LEU A 421 3.20 8.95 18.34
C LEU A 421 3.12 7.58 17.65
N CYS A 422 4.12 7.24 16.83
CA CYS A 422 4.17 5.96 16.12
C CYS A 422 4.22 4.77 17.08
N LYS A 423 4.94 4.89 18.20
CA LYS A 423 4.98 3.85 19.24
C LYS A 423 3.60 3.64 19.85
N LYS A 424 2.90 4.73 20.19
CA LYS A 424 1.53 4.67 20.73
C LYS A 424 0.55 4.07 19.73
N ALA A 425 0.67 4.39 18.45
CA ALA A 425 -0.13 3.79 17.39
C ALA A 425 0.10 2.26 17.30
N LEU A 426 1.36 1.82 17.35
CA LEU A 426 1.71 0.40 17.35
C LEU A 426 1.22 -0.32 18.62
N GLU A 427 1.41 0.29 19.79
CA GLU A 427 0.90 -0.22 21.07
C GLU A 427 -0.62 -0.41 21.02
N LEU A 428 -1.35 0.58 20.50
CA LEU A 428 -2.79 0.50 20.29
C LEU A 428 -3.16 -0.64 19.35
N THR A 429 -2.53 -0.76 18.19
CA THR A 429 -2.77 -1.88 17.25
C THR A 429 -2.56 -3.25 17.92
N MET A 430 -1.44 -3.43 18.63
CA MET A 430 -1.15 -4.68 19.33
C MET A 430 -2.17 -4.95 20.45
N LYS A 431 -2.59 -3.91 21.18
CA LYS A 431 -3.61 -4.01 22.22
C LYS A 431 -4.96 -4.44 21.65
N LEU A 432 -5.40 -3.81 20.57
CA LEU A 432 -6.67 -4.14 19.90
C LEU A 432 -6.70 -5.58 19.38
N ARG A 433 -5.57 -6.08 18.91
CA ARG A 433 -5.42 -7.47 18.41
C ARG A 433 -5.39 -8.54 19.50
N ASN A 434 -5.22 -8.14 20.77
CA ASN A 434 -5.34 -9.05 21.90
C ASN A 434 -6.79 -9.27 22.34
N TYR A 435 -7.73 -8.50 21.78
CA TYR A 435 -9.14 -8.64 22.09
C TYR A 435 -9.84 -9.58 21.10
N LYS A 436 -10.93 -10.18 21.58
CA LYS A 436 -11.75 -11.09 20.77
C LYS A 436 -12.51 -10.34 19.67
N GLU A 437 -12.92 -9.11 19.94
CA GLU A 437 -13.70 -8.30 19.01
C GLU A 437 -12.85 -7.71 17.88
N VAL A 438 -13.50 -7.37 16.77
CA VAL A 438 -12.83 -6.80 15.61
C VAL A 438 -12.92 -5.28 15.65
N TYR A 439 -11.77 -4.64 15.79
CA TYR A 439 -11.65 -3.19 15.74
C TYR A 439 -11.14 -2.74 14.37
N ARG A 440 -11.70 -1.66 13.82
CA ARG A 440 -11.27 -1.09 12.54
C ARG A 440 -11.20 0.43 12.62
N CYS A 441 -10.37 1.00 11.75
CA CYS A 441 -10.43 2.41 11.38
C CYS A 441 -11.23 2.52 10.08
N GLU A 442 -12.37 3.20 10.11
CA GLU A 442 -13.17 3.46 8.92
C GLU A 442 -13.05 4.91 8.50
N ILE A 443 -12.40 5.13 7.38
CA ILE A 443 -12.17 6.47 6.83
C ILE A 443 -13.27 6.75 5.81
N PRO A 444 -14.16 7.72 6.04
CA PRO A 444 -15.19 8.07 5.06
C PRO A 444 -14.53 8.62 3.79
N LEU A 445 -15.13 8.30 2.64
CA LEU A 445 -14.63 8.70 1.34
C LEU A 445 -15.12 10.10 0.97
N PRO A 446 -14.34 10.85 0.17
CA PRO A 446 -14.83 12.08 -0.46
C PRO A 446 -16.13 11.83 -1.24
N GLY A 447 -17.15 12.64 -0.96
CA GLY A 447 -18.48 12.54 -1.55
C GLY A 447 -19.50 11.73 -0.73
N ASP A 448 -19.07 11.01 0.31
CA ASP A 448 -20.00 10.32 1.22
C ASP A 448 -20.92 11.34 1.91
N VAL A 449 -22.16 10.93 2.19
CA VAL A 449 -23.14 11.74 2.91
C VAL A 449 -23.39 11.09 4.25
N LEU A 450 -23.03 11.80 5.32
CA LEU A 450 -23.18 11.32 6.70
C LEU A 450 -24.04 12.29 7.50
N LYS A 451 -24.70 11.79 8.55
CA LYS A 451 -25.49 12.63 9.45
C LYS A 451 -24.59 13.36 10.44
N ASP A 452 -25.06 14.49 10.96
CA ASP A 452 -24.32 15.29 11.96
C ASP A 452 -23.99 14.49 13.23
N ASP A 453 -24.82 13.52 13.62
CA ASP A 453 -24.56 12.66 14.78
C ASP A 453 -23.54 11.55 14.51
N GLU A 454 -23.13 11.32 13.26
CA GLU A 454 -22.18 10.28 12.87
C GLU A 454 -20.75 10.79 12.70
N ILE A 455 -20.55 12.11 12.65
CA ILE A 455 -19.27 12.77 12.34
C ILE A 455 -18.92 13.88 13.32
N ASP A 456 -17.63 14.22 13.38
CA ASP A 456 -17.13 15.42 14.06
C ASP A 456 -16.56 16.38 13.00
N ILE A 457 -17.33 17.43 12.69
CA ILE A 457 -16.95 18.42 11.68
C ILE A 457 -15.85 19.33 12.25
N GLN A 458 -14.70 19.38 11.56
CA GLN A 458 -13.57 20.22 11.96
C GLN A 458 -13.49 21.53 11.16
N SER A 459 -13.94 21.50 9.91
CA SER A 459 -14.02 22.67 9.05
C SER A 459 -14.95 22.43 7.87
N GLU A 460 -15.36 23.51 7.20
CA GLU A 460 -16.17 23.45 6.00
C GLU A 460 -15.45 24.16 4.84
N ILE A 461 -15.58 23.62 3.62
CA ILE A 461 -15.00 24.21 2.41
C ILE A 461 -16.09 24.66 1.43
N HIS A 462 -15.86 25.81 0.82
CA HIS A 462 -16.73 26.35 -0.21
C HIS A 462 -16.35 25.73 -1.56
N SER A 463 -17.31 25.09 -2.23
CA SER A 463 -17.12 24.52 -3.56
C SER A 463 -18.09 25.15 -4.56
N GLU A 464 -17.65 25.38 -5.79
CA GLU A 464 -18.56 25.82 -6.87
C GLU A 464 -19.71 24.82 -7.13
N ASN A 465 -19.52 23.55 -6.73
CA ASN A 465 -20.52 22.48 -6.82
C ASN A 465 -21.49 22.42 -5.61
N CYS A 466 -21.48 23.38 -4.68
CA CYS A 466 -22.33 23.39 -3.48
C CYS A 466 -23.83 23.16 -3.79
N LYS A 467 -24.32 23.56 -4.97
CA LYS A 467 -25.72 23.32 -5.37
C LYS A 467 -26.09 21.83 -5.48
N LYS A 468 -25.15 20.97 -5.87
CA LYS A 468 -25.39 19.52 -6.00
C LYS A 468 -25.47 18.83 -4.63
N TYR A 469 -24.81 19.40 -3.62
CA TYR A 469 -24.74 18.82 -2.28
C TYR A 469 -25.88 19.29 -1.37
N ALA A 470 -26.55 20.39 -1.72
CA ALA A 470 -27.70 20.95 -1.02
C ALA A 470 -28.94 20.03 -0.98
N GLU A 471 -29.04 19.12 -1.95
CA GLU A 471 -30.20 18.24 -2.12
C GLU A 471 -30.10 16.96 -1.27
N LEU A 472 -28.98 16.76 -0.57
CA LEU A 472 -28.68 15.55 0.17
C LEU A 472 -29.04 15.74 1.64
N ASN A 473 -29.78 14.79 2.22
CA ASN A 473 -30.15 14.79 3.64
C ASN A 473 -28.95 14.39 4.53
N GLY A 474 -27.94 15.27 4.63
CA GLY A 474 -26.75 15.10 5.45
C GLY A 474 -25.59 15.99 5.03
N ARG A 475 -24.44 15.83 5.67
CA ARG A 475 -23.21 16.56 5.34
C ARG A 475 -22.41 15.76 4.32
N THR A 476 -22.10 16.39 3.18
CA THR A 476 -21.20 15.77 2.20
C THR A 476 -19.75 15.93 2.63
N ILE A 477 -19.03 14.82 2.75
CA ILE A 477 -17.62 14.78 3.12
C ILE A 477 -16.76 15.27 1.96
N ALA A 478 -15.94 16.29 2.19
CA ALA A 478 -14.89 16.69 1.26
C ALA A 478 -13.68 15.75 1.40
N TYR A 479 -13.22 15.53 2.64
CA TYR A 479 -12.19 14.56 2.99
C TYR A 479 -12.17 14.31 4.50
N ALA A 480 -11.59 13.19 4.91
CA ALA A 480 -11.41 12.83 6.32
C ALA A 480 -10.03 13.24 6.84
N LEU A 481 -9.98 13.88 8.01
CA LEU A 481 -8.74 14.18 8.76
C LEU A 481 -8.30 12.97 9.60
N SER A 482 -9.27 12.22 10.13
CA SER A 482 -9.05 10.94 10.79
C SER A 482 -10.27 10.03 10.61
N GLY A 483 -10.05 8.73 10.61
CA GLY A 483 -11.12 7.75 10.51
C GLY A 483 -11.88 7.55 11.83
N ALA A 484 -13.02 6.88 11.73
CA ALA A 484 -13.81 6.44 12.87
C ALA A 484 -13.18 5.20 13.49
N LEU A 485 -13.07 5.17 14.82
CA LEU A 485 -12.76 3.93 15.52
C LEU A 485 -14.05 3.15 15.74
N VAL A 486 -14.12 1.98 15.12
CA VAL A 486 -15.33 1.16 15.13
C VAL A 486 -15.02 -0.23 15.66
N ARG A 487 -16.02 -0.81 16.30
CA ARG A 487 -15.98 -2.12 16.91
C ARG A 487 -17.10 -2.98 16.36
N TYR A 488 -16.76 -4.21 16.02
CA TYR A 488 -17.67 -5.24 15.56
C TYR A 488 -17.68 -6.38 16.55
N SER A 489 -18.88 -6.73 17.03
CA SER A 489 -19.05 -7.91 17.87
C SER A 489 -18.72 -9.15 17.06
N VAL A 490 -18.11 -10.14 17.71
CA VAL A 490 -17.86 -11.45 17.09
C VAL A 490 -19.17 -12.22 16.89
N GLU A 491 -20.14 -12.00 17.78
CA GLU A 491 -21.46 -12.66 17.75
C GLU A 491 -22.39 -12.00 16.73
N GLU A 492 -22.23 -10.68 16.54
CA GLU A 492 -23.03 -9.85 15.63
C GLU A 492 -22.09 -9.02 14.74
N PRO A 493 -21.40 -9.64 13.76
CA PRO A 493 -20.38 -8.96 12.94
C PRO A 493 -20.96 -7.85 12.05
N GLU A 494 -22.27 -7.85 11.81
CA GLU A 494 -22.96 -6.77 11.10
C GLU A 494 -23.21 -5.55 11.98
N LYS A 495 -23.19 -5.73 13.32
CA LYS A 495 -23.47 -4.66 14.26
C LYS A 495 -22.21 -3.85 14.54
N LYS A 496 -22.17 -2.70 13.90
CA LYS A 496 -21.16 -1.67 14.09
C LYS A 496 -21.44 -0.84 15.34
N VAL A 497 -20.47 -0.73 16.23
CA VAL A 497 -20.45 0.23 17.33
C VAL A 497 -19.35 1.26 17.06
N VAL A 498 -19.73 2.54 16.95
CA VAL A 498 -18.77 3.64 16.77
C VAL A 498 -18.28 4.06 18.15
N LEU A 499 -16.99 3.89 18.41
CA LEU A 499 -16.34 4.30 19.66
C LEU A 499 -15.83 5.74 19.58
N VAL A 500 -15.26 6.11 18.42
CA VAL A 500 -14.81 7.47 18.13
C VAL A 500 -15.27 7.84 16.73
N LYS A 501 -15.91 9.01 16.60
CA LYS A 501 -16.38 9.53 15.31
C LYS A 501 -15.20 10.02 14.45
N PRO A 502 -15.32 9.97 13.11
CA PRO A 502 -14.28 10.48 12.23
C PRO A 502 -14.23 12.01 12.31
N TRP A 503 -13.01 12.57 12.26
CA TRP A 503 -12.84 14.00 12.01
C TRP A 503 -12.88 14.25 10.51
N VAL A 504 -13.77 15.14 10.08
CA VAL A 504 -14.01 15.38 8.66
C VAL A 504 -14.03 16.87 8.32
N VAL A 505 -13.70 17.14 7.06
CA VAL A 505 -13.96 18.41 6.41
C VAL A 505 -15.14 18.21 5.47
N THR A 506 -16.15 19.07 5.56
CA THR A 506 -17.40 18.96 4.80
C THR A 506 -17.51 20.06 3.76
N HIS A 507 -18.35 19.86 2.75
CA HIS A 507 -18.77 20.96 1.88
C HIS A 507 -19.81 21.82 2.61
N VAL A 508 -19.69 23.15 2.50
CA VAL A 508 -20.67 24.09 3.07
C VAL A 508 -22.05 23.84 2.44
N HIS A 509 -23.07 23.70 3.28
CA HIS A 509 -24.45 23.64 2.82
C HIS A 509 -24.90 25.05 2.41
N PRO A 510 -25.42 25.26 1.19
CA PRO A 510 -25.68 26.62 0.69
C PRO A 510 -26.71 27.39 1.53
N ASP A 511 -27.60 26.70 2.25
CA ASP A 511 -28.61 27.30 3.12
C ASP A 511 -28.06 27.95 4.41
N GLU A 512 -26.82 27.66 4.81
CA GLU A 512 -26.20 28.20 6.04
C GLU A 512 -25.33 29.45 5.78
N SER A 513 -25.16 29.87 4.53
CA SER A 513 -24.29 31.00 4.12
C SER A 513 -24.93 32.40 4.23
N LYS A 514 -25.96 32.59 5.05
CA LYS A 514 -26.68 33.87 5.19
C LYS A 514 -26.12 34.79 6.27
#